data_AF-A0A7K3PIG5-F1
#
_entry.id   AF-A0A7K3PIG5-F1
#
_cell.length_a   1.000
_cell.length_b   1.000
_cell.length_c   1.000
_cell.angle_alpha   90.00
_cell.angle_beta   90.00
_cell.angle_gamma   90.00
#
_symmetry.space_group_name_H-M   'P 1'
#
loop_
_entity.id
_entity.type
_entity.pdbx_description
1 polymer ?
#
loop_
_entity_poly.entity_id
_entity_poly.type
_entity_poly.pdbx_seq_one_letter_code
_entity_poly.pdbx_strand_id
1 'polypeptide(L)'
;MATTDRQATTLALAHALSAAERGLAVIPLARTKLPALRSPHRHAPAPGPFAACRGECGRFGHGVHDASADPARIRALFAAAPWATGYGIACGLPPHHLIGIDLDTRPGET
;
A
#
# COMPACT_ATOMS: atom_id res chain seq x y z
N MET A 1 -10.29 -15.20 14.94
CA MET A 1 -9.52 -13.99 14.56
C MET A 1 -8.49 -14.29 13.48
N ALA A 2 -7.54 -15.21 13.69
CA ALA A 2 -6.50 -15.52 12.69
C ALA A 2 -7.04 -16.01 11.32
N THR A 3 -8.18 -16.71 11.29
CA THR A 3 -8.83 -17.14 10.04
C THR A 3 -9.44 -15.98 9.26
N THR A 4 -10.13 -15.07 9.95
CA THR A 4 -10.75 -13.87 9.38
C THR A 4 -9.70 -12.91 8.81
N ASP A 5 -8.60 -12.69 9.54
CA ASP A 5 -7.52 -11.83 9.05
C ASP A 5 -6.84 -12.46 7.82
N ARG A 6 -6.60 -13.78 7.81
CA ARG A 6 -6.08 -14.49 6.64
C ARG A 6 -6.99 -14.38 5.42
N GLN A 7 -8.31 -14.50 5.61
CA GLN A 7 -9.29 -14.32 4.54
C GLN A 7 -9.29 -12.88 4.02
N ALA A 8 -9.22 -11.89 4.91
CA ALA A 8 -9.12 -10.48 4.54
C ALA A 8 -7.85 -10.20 3.72
N THR A 9 -6.71 -10.78 4.11
CA THR A 9 -5.45 -10.65 3.35
C THR A 9 -5.56 -11.29 1.96
N THR A 10 -6.17 -12.47 1.84
CA THR A 10 -6.39 -13.13 0.54
C THR A 10 -7.25 -12.27 -0.40
N LEU A 11 -8.35 -11.70 0.11
CA LEU A 11 -9.21 -10.81 -0.67
C LEU A 11 -8.48 -9.51 -1.05
N ALA A 12 -7.76 -8.92 -0.11
CA ALA A 12 -6.96 -7.72 -0.36
C ALA A 12 -5.90 -7.94 -1.43
N LEU A 13 -5.19 -9.09 -1.40
CA LEU A 13 -4.22 -9.46 -2.43
C LEU A 13 -4.89 -9.67 -3.79
N ALA A 14 -6.03 -10.35 -3.85
CA ALA A 14 -6.75 -10.58 -5.10
C ALA A 14 -7.17 -9.25 -5.76
N HIS A 15 -7.73 -8.31 -4.99
CA HIS A 15 -8.10 -7.00 -5.51
C HIS A 15 -6.89 -6.14 -5.89
N ALA A 16 -5.81 -6.20 -5.11
CA ALA A 16 -4.56 -5.52 -5.45
C ALA A 16 -4.00 -6.00 -6.80
N LEU A 17 -4.02 -7.31 -7.07
CA LEU A 17 -3.59 -7.87 -8.34
C LEU A 17 -4.49 -7.44 -9.50
N SER A 18 -5.82 -7.41 -9.31
CA SER A 18 -6.76 -6.93 -10.32
C SER A 18 -6.57 -5.43 -10.63
N ALA A 19 -6.24 -4.61 -9.64
CA ALA A 19 -5.87 -3.21 -9.87
C ALA A 19 -4.54 -3.09 -10.64
N ALA A 20 -3.55 -3.93 -10.32
CA ALA A 20 -2.25 -3.96 -10.97
C ALA A 20 -2.33 -4.38 -12.44
N GLU A 21 -3.23 -5.32 -12.79
CA GLU A 21 -3.53 -5.69 -14.18
C GLU A 21 -4.01 -4.49 -15.02
N ARG A 22 -4.54 -3.45 -14.37
CA ARG A 22 -4.96 -2.19 -15.00
C ARG A 22 -3.86 -1.11 -14.98
N GLY A 23 -2.62 -1.48 -14.65
CA GLY A 23 -1.47 -0.57 -14.57
C GLY A 23 -1.44 0.31 -13.33
N LEU A 24 -2.26 0.02 -12.31
CA LEU A 24 -2.32 0.83 -11.09
C LEU A 24 -1.29 0.31 -10.07
N ALA A 25 -0.40 1.18 -9.61
CA ALA A 25 0.58 0.82 -8.59
C ALA A 25 -0.10 0.69 -7.22
N VAL A 26 0.07 -0.46 -6.56
CA VAL A 26 -0.62 -0.78 -5.29
C VAL A 26 0.33 -1.11 -4.15
N ILE A 27 -0.16 -0.94 -2.92
CA ILE A 27 0.56 -1.27 -1.67
C ILE A 27 -0.40 -1.88 -0.62
N PRO A 28 0.02 -2.86 0.21
CA PRO A 28 -0.82 -3.38 1.29
C PRO A 28 -1.09 -2.34 2.37
N LEU A 29 -2.33 -2.32 2.87
CA LEU A 29 -2.78 -1.49 3.99
C LEU A 29 -3.21 -2.33 5.18
N ALA A 30 -2.89 -1.84 6.37
CA ALA A 30 -3.42 -2.36 7.62
C ALA A 30 -4.88 -1.90 7.82
N ARG A 31 -5.55 -2.45 8.85
CA ARG A 31 -6.93 -2.07 9.23
C ARG A 31 -7.09 -0.57 9.52
N THR A 32 -6.01 0.07 9.96
CA THR A 32 -5.95 1.52 10.21
C THR A 32 -5.86 2.36 8.93
N LYS A 33 -5.95 1.74 7.74
CA LYS A 33 -5.79 2.38 6.42
C LYS A 33 -4.40 3.02 6.19
N LEU A 34 -3.41 2.65 7.01
CA LEU A 34 -2.01 3.04 6.84
C LEU A 34 -1.24 1.93 6.10
N PRO A 35 -0.12 2.25 5.41
CA PRO A 35 0.78 1.24 4.86
C PRO A 35 1.09 0.15 5.88
N ALA A 36 0.91 -1.12 5.48
CA ALA A 36 0.95 -2.24 6.40
C ALA A 36 2.36 -2.53 6.94
N LEU A 37 3.40 -2.13 6.20
CA LEU A 37 4.81 -2.32 6.55
C LEU A 37 5.36 -1.06 7.22
N ARG A 38 5.98 -1.22 8.39
CA ARG A 38 6.68 -0.12 9.08
C ARG A 38 7.96 0.24 8.33
N SER A 39 8.34 1.51 8.40
CA SER A 39 9.61 1.96 7.82
C SER A 39 10.81 1.17 8.36
N PRO A 40 11.71 0.72 7.48
CA PRO A 40 12.96 0.08 7.89
C PRO A 40 13.91 1.05 8.59
N HIS A 41 13.63 2.36 8.50
CA HIS A 41 14.44 3.45 9.04
C HIS A 41 13.81 4.13 10.26
N ARG A 42 12.76 3.54 10.86
CA ARG A 42 12.05 4.13 12.02
C ARG A 42 12.94 4.49 13.22
N HIS A 43 14.09 3.83 13.33
CA HIS A 43 15.06 4.00 14.42
C HIS A 43 16.34 4.71 13.97
N ALA A 44 16.40 5.17 12.72
CA ALA A 44 17.54 5.92 12.23
C ALA A 44 17.51 7.34 12.83
N PRO A 45 18.66 7.88 13.25
CA PRO A 45 18.74 9.25 13.73
C PRO A 45 18.32 10.25 12.64
N ALA A 46 17.55 11.27 13.03
CA ALA A 46 17.13 12.36 12.16
C ALA A 46 17.80 13.69 12.61
N PRO A 47 18.30 14.53 11.67
CA PRO A 47 18.34 14.31 10.22
C PRO A 47 19.46 13.33 9.80
N GLY A 48 19.20 12.50 8.79
CA GLY A 48 20.17 11.52 8.29
C GLY A 48 19.83 11.03 6.87
N PRO A 49 20.76 10.33 6.19
CA PRO A 49 20.59 9.93 4.79
C PRO A 49 19.34 9.05 4.55
N PHE A 50 18.91 8.32 5.58
CA PHE A 50 17.73 7.46 5.51
C PHE A 50 16.40 8.21 5.60
N ALA A 51 16.39 9.49 6.00
CA ALA A 51 15.18 10.30 6.04
C ALA A 51 14.60 10.56 4.64
N ALA A 52 15.46 10.50 3.60
CA ALA A 52 15.08 10.71 2.21
C ALA A 52 14.99 9.42 1.38
N CYS A 53 15.19 8.24 1.99
CA CYS A 53 15.14 6.95 1.30
C CYS A 53 13.73 6.67 0.77
N ARG A 54 13.60 6.44 -0.54
CA ARG A 54 12.37 6.09 -1.25
C ARG A 54 12.37 4.63 -1.71
N GLY A 55 13.20 3.79 -1.11
CA GLY A 55 13.29 2.36 -1.42
C GLY A 55 14.58 1.93 -2.12
N GLU A 56 15.51 2.85 -2.35
CA GLU A 56 16.82 2.56 -2.93
C GLU A 56 17.65 1.59 -2.05
N CYS A 57 17.30 1.47 -0.76
CA CYS A 57 17.94 0.53 0.15
C CYS A 57 17.51 -0.94 -0.03
N GLY A 58 16.56 -1.22 -0.94
CA GLY A 58 16.11 -2.58 -1.27
C GLY A 58 15.20 -3.25 -0.22
N ARG A 59 14.89 -2.55 0.88
CA ARG A 59 13.94 -3.04 1.91
C ARG A 59 12.51 -2.56 1.62
N PHE A 60 11.52 -3.24 2.18
CA PHE A 60 10.15 -2.75 2.22
C PHE A 60 9.89 -1.85 3.44
N GLY A 61 8.83 -1.05 3.38
CA GLY A 61 8.35 -0.13 4.41
C GLY A 61 8.42 1.36 4.05
N HIS A 62 8.63 1.73 2.79
CA HIS A 62 8.77 3.13 2.33
C HIS A 62 7.44 3.82 1.98
N GLY A 63 6.33 3.30 2.49
CA GLY A 63 5.00 3.82 2.20
C GLY A 63 4.72 3.81 0.70
N VAL A 64 4.12 4.88 0.16
CA VAL A 64 3.73 4.99 -1.26
C VAL A 64 4.85 4.65 -2.24
N HIS A 65 6.12 4.84 -1.87
CA HIS A 65 7.25 4.51 -2.72
C HIS A 65 7.47 3.01 -2.96
N ASP A 66 6.91 2.15 -2.12
CA ASP A 66 6.92 0.70 -2.36
C ASP A 66 5.84 0.23 -3.34
N ALA A 67 4.88 1.10 -3.67
CA ALA A 67 3.75 0.73 -4.50
C ALA A 67 4.21 0.25 -5.88
N SER A 68 3.58 -0.81 -6.38
CA SER A 68 4.02 -1.50 -7.59
C SER A 68 2.84 -2.00 -8.40
N ALA A 69 3.00 -2.07 -9.73
CA ALA A 69 2.11 -2.81 -10.61
C ALA A 69 2.68 -4.21 -10.98
N ASP A 70 3.92 -4.52 -10.60
CA ASP A 70 4.51 -5.86 -10.81
C ASP A 70 3.85 -6.90 -9.87
N PRO A 71 3.17 -7.93 -10.40
CA PRO A 71 2.53 -8.97 -9.60
C PRO A 71 3.47 -9.69 -8.64
N ALA A 72 4.73 -9.90 -9.01
CA ALA A 72 5.71 -10.58 -8.15
C ALA A 72 6.04 -9.73 -6.92
N ARG A 73 6.33 -8.44 -7.13
CA ARG A 73 6.55 -7.47 -6.05
C ARG A 73 5.33 -7.32 -5.14
N ILE A 74 4.11 -7.30 -5.70
CA ILE A 74 2.88 -7.22 -4.90
C ILE A 74 2.73 -8.44 -3.99
N ARG A 75 2.94 -9.66 -4.51
CA ARG A 75 2.90 -10.88 -3.70
C ARG A 75 3.96 -10.86 -2.60
N ALA A 76 5.17 -10.36 -2.89
CA ALA A 76 6.22 -10.21 -1.88
C ALA A 76 5.86 -9.21 -0.77
N LEU A 77 5.24 -8.08 -1.12
CA LEU A 77 4.75 -7.09 -0.15
C LEU A 77 3.67 -7.67 0.76
N PHE A 78 2.70 -8.40 0.21
CA PHE A 78 1.65 -9.07 0.99
C PHE A 78 2.20 -10.22 1.85
N ALA A 79 3.19 -10.96 1.36
CA ALA A 79 3.88 -11.97 2.16
C ALA A 79 4.64 -11.36 3.35
N ALA A 80 5.22 -10.16 3.18
CA ALA A 80 5.86 -9.42 4.26
C ALA A 80 4.85 -8.78 5.24
N ALA A 81 3.59 -8.60 4.82
CA ALA A 81 2.51 -8.02 5.60
C ALA A 81 1.28 -8.97 5.69
N PRO A 82 1.41 -10.15 6.32
CA PRO A 82 0.31 -11.12 6.41
C PRO A 82 -0.88 -10.65 7.28
N TRP A 83 -0.79 -9.46 7.88
CA TRP A 83 -1.86 -8.77 8.61
C TRP A 83 -2.55 -7.67 7.78
N ALA A 84 -2.17 -7.51 6.50
CA ALA A 84 -2.83 -6.56 5.62
C ALA A 84 -4.29 -6.94 5.43
N THR A 85 -5.19 -5.98 5.61
CA THR A 85 -6.64 -6.17 5.45
C THR A 85 -7.19 -5.42 4.23
N GLY A 86 -6.34 -4.67 3.53
CA GLY A 86 -6.70 -3.92 2.33
C GLY A 86 -5.49 -3.57 1.49
N TYR A 87 -5.71 -2.78 0.44
CA TYR A 87 -4.68 -2.21 -0.41
C TYR A 87 -4.98 -0.75 -0.71
N GLY A 88 -3.95 0.02 -1.03
CA GLY A 88 -4.04 1.39 -1.52
C GLY A 88 -3.48 1.48 -2.94
N ILE A 89 -3.90 2.49 -3.68
CA ILE A 89 -3.37 2.84 -5.01
C ILE A 89 -2.51 4.09 -4.86
N ALA A 90 -1.30 4.07 -5.41
CA ALA A 90 -0.44 5.24 -5.46
C ALA A 90 -0.97 6.26 -6.49
N CYS A 91 -1.60 7.31 -5.98
CA CYS A 91 -2.08 8.44 -6.76
C CYS A 91 -0.95 9.42 -7.11
N GLY A 92 -1.19 10.30 -8.08
CA GLY A 92 -0.26 11.38 -8.46
C GLY A 92 1.00 10.93 -9.21
N LEU A 93 1.24 9.64 -9.39
CA LEU A 93 2.38 9.11 -10.14
C LEU A 93 2.04 8.89 -11.64
N PRO A 94 3.04 9.02 -12.54
CA PRO A 94 2.90 8.53 -13.91
C PRO A 94 2.51 7.04 -13.95
N PRO A 95 1.87 6.56 -15.03
CA PRO A 95 1.49 7.32 -16.23
C PRO A 95 0.14 8.05 -16.10
N HIS A 96 -0.66 7.73 -15.09
CA HIS A 96 -2.06 8.16 -15.03
C HIS A 96 -2.33 9.38 -14.17
N HIS A 97 -1.41 9.78 -13.29
CA HIS A 97 -1.58 10.90 -12.34
C HIS A 97 -2.95 10.85 -11.63
N LEU A 98 -3.32 9.67 -11.15
CA LEU A 98 -4.64 9.40 -10.59
C LEU A 98 -4.94 10.35 -9.43
N ILE A 99 -6.21 10.72 -9.32
CA ILE A 99 -6.76 11.50 -8.21
C ILE A 99 -7.89 10.67 -7.60
N GLY A 100 -7.78 10.40 -6.30
CA GLY A 100 -8.88 9.84 -5.51
C GLY A 100 -9.76 10.97 -5.00
N ILE A 101 -11.05 10.96 -5.35
CA ILE A 101 -12.03 11.89 -4.81
C ILE A 101 -12.84 11.13 -3.77
N ASP A 102 -12.63 11.46 -2.49
CA ASP A 102 -13.44 10.94 -1.39
C ASP A 102 -14.68 11.81 -1.25
N LEU A 103 -15.85 11.23 -1.47
CA LEU A 103 -17.13 11.95 -1.45
C LEU A 103 -17.90 11.58 -0.19
N ASP A 104 -17.95 12.50 0.76
CA ASP A 104 -18.81 12.40 1.93
C ASP A 104 -20.25 12.77 1.54
N THR A 105 -21.06 11.77 1.18
CA THR A 105 -22.48 12.00 0.89
C THR A 105 -23.28 12.05 2.19
N ARG A 106 -23.95 13.17 2.47
CA ARG A 106 -25.04 13.23 3.47
C ARG A 106 -26.38 12.99 2.77
N PRO A 107 -27.23 12.08 3.25
CA PRO A 107 -28.56 11.90 2.66
C PRO A 107 -29.37 13.21 2.75
N GLY A 108 -29.79 13.77 1.61
CA GLY A 108 -30.78 14.86 1.55
C GLY A 108 -30.29 16.28 1.23
N GLU A 109 -29.00 16.50 0.93
CA GLU A 109 -28.53 17.77 0.38
C GLU A 109 -28.55 17.73 -1.17
N THR A 110 -29.59 18.30 -1.77
CA THR A 110 -29.65 18.70 -3.18
C THR A 110 -30.05 20.16 -3.28
#